data_AF-A0A348PHU7-F1
#
_entry.id   AF-A0A348PHU7-F1
#
_cell.length_a   1.000
_cell.length_b   1.000
_cell.length_c   1.000
_cell.angle_alpha   90.00
_cell.angle_beta   90.00
_cell.angle_gamma   90.00
#
_symmetry.space_group_name_H-M   'P 1'
#
loop_
_entity.id
_entity.type
_entity.pdbx_description
1 polymer ?
#
loop_
_entity_poly.entity_id
_entity_poly.type
_entity_poly.pdbx_seq_one_letter_code
_entity_poly.pdbx_strand_id
1 'polypeptide(L)'
;MRISNRFEKHVVAAAAVAMGAAAAANAAVVYSGVINFVCAVDIDGCYINVQTNQLSNGPGSGVPGWDVNPYSSGGGMNFFNSTGGGQMRYPGVTTGPAGNLALGTSIGATGSFNTSTTGVVFGSAAGNWAYSAENIIGFRFVAAAGTTHYGWMRFLMGAAGSS
;
A
#
# COMPACT_ATOMS: atom_id res chain seq x y z
N MET A 1 35.73 48.31 -12.76
CA MET A 1 34.68 47.51 -13.43
C MET A 1 34.11 46.51 -12.43
N ARG A 2 32.93 46.76 -11.84
CA ARG A 2 32.27 45.86 -10.87
C ARG A 2 31.36 44.88 -11.64
N ILE A 3 31.94 43.77 -12.09
CA ILE A 3 31.24 42.67 -12.78
C ILE A 3 30.68 41.61 -11.82
N SER A 4 31.18 41.55 -10.58
CA SER A 4 30.88 40.49 -9.60
C SER A 4 29.39 40.38 -9.23
N ASN A 5 28.70 41.52 -9.05
CA ASN A 5 27.32 41.54 -8.54
C ASN A 5 26.23 41.03 -9.51
N ARG A 6 26.49 41.03 -10.83
CA ARG A 6 25.50 40.57 -11.83
C ARG A 6 25.65 39.08 -12.10
N PHE A 7 26.88 38.58 -12.19
CA PHE A 7 27.15 37.17 -12.42
C PHE A 7 26.62 36.28 -11.28
N GLU A 8 26.87 36.69 -10.03
CA GLU A 8 26.37 35.98 -8.84
C GLU A 8 24.84 35.91 -8.80
N LYS A 9 24.15 37.01 -9.15
CA LYS A 9 22.67 37.04 -9.21
C LYS A 9 22.09 36.11 -10.27
N HIS A 10 22.74 36.00 -11.43
CA HIS A 10 22.29 35.11 -12.49
C HIS A 10 22.57 33.63 -12.16
N VAL A 11 23.67 33.33 -11.47
CA VAL A 11 23.97 31.96 -11.00
C VAL A 11 23.00 31.51 -9.91
N VAL A 12 22.66 32.40 -8.96
CA VAL A 12 21.65 32.10 -7.92
C VAL A 12 20.26 31.89 -8.53
N ALA A 13 19.88 32.71 -9.52
CA ALA A 13 18.61 32.54 -10.22
C ALA A 13 18.57 31.23 -11.05
N ALA A 14 19.66 30.86 -11.71
CA ALA A 14 19.75 29.62 -12.49
C ALA A 14 19.72 28.37 -11.59
N ALA A 15 20.38 28.40 -10.43
CA ALA A 15 20.34 27.33 -9.44
C ALA A 15 18.92 27.15 -8.84
N ALA A 16 18.19 28.24 -8.63
CA ALA A 16 16.81 28.19 -8.12
C ALA A 16 15.83 27.57 -9.13
N VAL A 17 16.03 27.77 -10.43
CA VAL A 17 15.19 27.17 -11.49
C VAL A 17 15.48 25.67 -11.67
N ALA A 18 16.73 25.24 -11.48
CA ALA A 18 17.11 23.82 -11.59
C ALA A 18 16.53 22.94 -10.46
N MET A 19 16.21 23.51 -9.29
CA MET A 19 15.59 22.75 -8.18
C MET A 19 14.07 22.58 -8.30
N GLY A 20 13.42 23.21 -9.30
CA GLY A 20 11.96 23.22 -9.43
C GLY A 20 11.35 22.09 -10.28
N ALA A 21 12.17 21.34 -11.01
CA ALA A 21 11.68 20.28 -11.90
C ALA A 21 12.03 18.90 -11.36
N ALA A 22 11.37 18.50 -10.27
CA ALA A 22 11.25 17.08 -9.98
C ALA A 22 10.50 16.46 -11.17
N ALA A 23 11.21 15.73 -12.03
CA ALA A 23 10.58 14.99 -13.10
C ALA A 23 9.48 14.11 -12.49
N ALA A 24 8.27 14.18 -13.04
CA ALA A 24 7.22 13.25 -12.66
C ALA A 24 7.74 11.83 -12.97
N ALA A 25 8.07 11.07 -11.93
CA ALA A 25 8.37 9.67 -12.07
C ALA A 25 7.06 8.99 -12.48
N ASN A 26 6.87 8.81 -13.78
CA ASN A 26 5.78 8.01 -14.32
C ASN A 26 6.11 6.55 -14.02
N ALA A 27 5.77 6.10 -12.81
CA ALA A 27 5.83 4.68 -12.49
C ALA A 27 4.74 3.99 -13.32
N ALA A 28 5.15 3.09 -14.22
CA ALA A 28 4.21 2.21 -14.88
C ALA A 28 3.52 1.36 -13.81
N VAL A 29 2.19 1.39 -13.78
CA VAL A 29 1.42 0.49 -12.90
C VAL A 29 1.56 -0.92 -13.44
N VAL A 30 2.25 -1.78 -12.70
CA VAL A 30 2.25 -3.22 -12.98
C VAL A 30 1.01 -3.81 -12.31
N TYR A 31 0.06 -4.25 -13.12
CA TYR A 31 -1.18 -4.87 -12.67
C TYR A 31 -1.18 -6.35 -13.03
N SER A 32 -1.42 -7.21 -12.04
CA SER A 32 -1.49 -8.67 -12.21
C SER A 32 -2.76 -9.16 -12.90
N GLY A 33 -3.77 -8.29 -13.09
CA GLY A 33 -5.10 -8.72 -13.51
C GLY A 33 -5.96 -9.19 -12.33
N VAL A 34 -7.11 -9.78 -12.63
CA VAL A 34 -7.95 -10.43 -11.61
C VAL A 34 -7.34 -11.78 -11.28
N ILE A 35 -7.02 -11.98 -10.00
CA ILE A 35 -6.54 -13.26 -9.48
C ILE A 35 -7.72 -13.99 -8.83
N ASN A 36 -8.11 -15.13 -9.38
CA ASN A 36 -9.16 -15.98 -8.81
C ASN A 36 -8.58 -16.86 -7.69
N PHE A 37 -8.26 -16.25 -6.55
CA PHE A 37 -7.70 -16.94 -5.39
C PHE A 37 -8.48 -16.58 -4.13
N VAL A 38 -8.91 -17.60 -3.38
CA VAL A 38 -9.65 -17.42 -2.12
C VAL A 38 -8.64 -17.42 -0.97
N CYS A 39 -8.52 -16.28 -0.29
CA CYS A 39 -7.70 -16.17 0.91
C CYS A 39 -8.36 -16.94 2.06
N ALA A 40 -7.56 -17.70 2.82
CA ALA A 40 -8.05 -18.40 3.99
C ALA A 40 -8.58 -17.42 5.06
N VAL A 41 -9.72 -17.76 5.66
CA VAL A 41 -10.35 -16.98 6.74
C VAL A 41 -9.93 -17.58 8.08
N ASP A 42 -8.63 -17.65 8.30
CA ASP A 42 -8.02 -18.18 9.52
C ASP A 42 -6.79 -17.36 9.93
N ILE A 43 -6.12 -17.80 11.00
CA ILE A 43 -4.97 -17.10 11.58
C ILE A 43 -3.70 -17.22 10.74
N ASP A 44 -3.62 -18.18 9.82
CA ASP A 44 -2.48 -18.34 8.91
C ASP A 44 -2.62 -17.38 7.72
N GLY A 45 -3.84 -17.25 7.19
CA GLY A 45 -4.18 -16.31 6.13
C GLY A 45 -3.57 -16.68 4.77
N CYS A 46 -3.45 -15.67 3.90
CA CYS A 46 -2.91 -15.80 2.54
C CYS A 46 -1.63 -14.97 2.39
N TYR A 47 -0.50 -15.63 2.18
CA TYR A 47 0.78 -14.97 1.95
C TYR A 47 0.91 -14.58 0.49
N ILE A 48 1.32 -13.33 0.23
CA ILE A 48 1.40 -12.76 -1.12
C ILE A 48 2.79 -12.17 -1.32
N ASN A 49 3.51 -12.63 -2.35
CA ASN A 49 4.70 -11.96 -2.87
C ASN A 49 4.30 -11.16 -4.12
N VAL A 50 4.33 -9.83 -4.00
CA VAL A 50 3.78 -8.93 -5.02
C VAL A 50 4.71 -8.76 -6.21
N GLN A 51 6.00 -9.09 -6.05
CA GLN A 51 6.97 -9.02 -7.14
C GLN A 51 6.93 -10.24 -8.05
N THR A 52 6.60 -11.40 -7.48
CA THR A 52 6.60 -12.69 -8.20
C THR A 52 5.20 -13.18 -8.53
N ASN A 53 4.15 -12.52 -8.02
CA ASN A 53 2.75 -12.98 -8.09
C ASN A 53 2.55 -14.38 -7.50
N GLN A 54 3.37 -14.80 -6.53
CA GLN A 54 3.13 -16.03 -5.77
C GLN A 54 2.17 -15.76 -4.62
N LEU A 55 1.18 -16.65 -4.46
CA LEU A 55 0.18 -16.62 -3.40
C LEU A 55 -0.02 -18.03 -2.84
N SER A 56 -0.16 -18.16 -1.52
CA SER A 56 -0.55 -19.41 -0.87
C SER A 56 -1.23 -19.14 0.46
N ASN A 57 -2.24 -19.96 0.80
CA ASN A 57 -2.80 -19.99 2.14
C ASN A 57 -1.91 -20.84 3.04
N GLY A 58 -1.37 -20.26 4.11
CA GLY A 58 -0.53 -20.93 5.10
C GLY A 58 0.67 -21.75 4.57
N PRO A 59 1.59 -22.13 5.47
CA PRO A 59 2.43 -21.17 6.18
C PRO A 59 3.25 -20.28 5.23
N GLY A 60 3.75 -19.15 5.73
CA GLY A 60 4.54 -18.20 4.92
C GLY A 60 5.82 -18.76 4.30
N SER A 61 6.32 -19.90 4.76
CA SER A 61 7.42 -20.62 4.12
C SER A 61 7.08 -21.13 2.71
N GLY A 62 5.79 -21.25 2.36
CA GLY A 62 5.33 -21.57 1.01
C GLY A 62 5.43 -20.41 0.02
N VAL A 63 5.64 -19.18 0.50
CA VAL A 63 5.78 -17.96 -0.32
C VAL A 63 7.06 -17.21 0.10
N PRO A 64 8.23 -17.65 -0.37
CA PRO A 64 9.49 -16.97 -0.07
C PRO A 64 9.45 -15.49 -0.46
N GLY A 65 9.86 -14.63 0.47
CA GLY A 65 9.84 -13.18 0.26
C GLY A 65 8.44 -12.56 0.17
N TRP A 66 7.44 -13.17 0.81
CA TRP A 66 6.11 -12.57 0.94
C TRP A 66 6.16 -11.15 1.51
N ASP A 67 5.20 -10.33 1.10
CA ASP A 67 5.09 -8.91 1.42
C ASP A 67 3.89 -8.63 2.33
N VAL A 68 2.74 -9.21 1.98
CA VAL A 68 1.45 -8.96 2.63
C VAL A 68 0.78 -10.29 2.94
N ASN A 69 0.16 -10.37 4.12
CA ASN A 69 -0.68 -11.49 4.54
C ASN A 69 -2.03 -10.97 5.08
N PRO A 70 -3.10 -10.90 4.27
CA PRO A 70 -4.47 -10.84 4.78
C PRO A 70 -4.83 -12.13 5.53
N TYR A 71 -5.32 -11.99 6.75
CA TYR A 71 -5.70 -13.12 7.60
C TYR A 71 -6.93 -12.77 8.46
N SER A 72 -7.53 -13.76 9.10
CA SER A 72 -8.65 -13.57 10.01
C SER A 72 -8.32 -14.00 11.44
N SER A 73 -8.72 -13.17 12.40
CA SER A 73 -8.75 -13.56 13.80
C SER A 73 -9.97 -12.95 14.48
N GLY A 74 -10.65 -13.73 15.31
CA GLY A 74 -11.85 -13.27 16.04
C GLY A 74 -12.99 -12.80 15.14
N GLY A 75 -13.09 -13.30 13.91
CA GLY A 75 -14.13 -12.92 12.94
C GLY A 75 -13.88 -11.59 12.20
N GLY A 76 -12.73 -10.95 12.42
CA GLY A 76 -12.32 -9.75 11.68
C GLY A 76 -11.29 -10.06 10.59
N MET A 77 -11.15 -9.16 9.61
CA MET A 77 -10.06 -9.17 8.64
C MET A 77 -8.90 -8.31 9.17
N ASN A 78 -7.70 -8.85 9.10
CA ASN A 78 -6.47 -8.23 9.57
C ASN A 78 -5.41 -8.33 8.48
N PHE A 79 -4.31 -7.62 8.69
CA PHE A 79 -3.13 -7.74 7.85
C PHE A 79 -1.87 -7.90 8.68
N PHE A 80 -1.01 -8.80 8.20
CA PHE A 80 0.36 -8.90 8.63
C PHE A 80 1.27 -8.53 7.46
N ASN A 81 2.40 -7.88 7.74
CA ASN A 81 3.32 -7.41 6.73
C ASN A 81 4.73 -7.90 7.03
N SER A 82 5.52 -8.11 5.99
CA SER A 82 6.95 -8.29 6.14
C SER A 82 7.59 -6.99 6.65
N THR A 83 8.83 -7.09 7.13
CA THR A 83 9.55 -5.95 7.69
C THR A 83 9.63 -4.79 6.69
N GLY A 84 9.25 -3.59 7.13
CA GLY A 84 9.18 -2.38 6.30
C GLY A 84 7.86 -2.23 5.52
N GLY A 85 7.00 -3.25 5.54
CA GLY A 85 5.66 -3.18 4.93
C GLY A 85 4.64 -2.40 5.76
N GLY A 86 3.41 -2.31 5.24
CA GLY A 86 2.27 -1.72 5.93
C GLY A 86 1.11 -1.36 4.99
N GLN A 87 -0.10 -1.30 5.53
CA GLN A 87 -1.32 -0.93 4.80
C GLN A 87 -1.57 0.56 4.93
N MET A 88 -1.97 1.20 3.84
CA MET A 88 -2.35 2.60 3.85
C MET A 88 -3.68 2.79 4.60
N ARG A 89 -3.70 3.80 5.47
CA ARG A 89 -4.92 4.29 6.12
C ARG A 89 -5.74 5.12 5.14
N TYR A 90 -7.01 5.35 5.46
CA TYR A 90 -7.83 6.27 4.67
C TYR A 90 -7.20 7.68 4.64
N PRO A 91 -7.27 8.43 3.52
CA PRO A 91 -6.67 9.76 3.43
C PRO A 91 -7.09 10.69 4.58
N GLY A 92 -6.11 11.36 5.19
CA GLY A 92 -6.30 12.23 6.36
C GLY A 92 -6.31 11.51 7.70
N VAL A 93 -6.29 10.17 7.72
CA VAL A 93 -6.25 9.37 8.96
C VAL A 93 -4.81 9.00 9.31
N THR A 94 -4.42 9.22 10.57
CA THR A 94 -3.04 8.98 11.04
C THR A 94 -2.90 7.77 11.96
N THR A 95 -4.00 7.25 12.51
CA THR A 95 -4.03 6.11 13.43
C THR A 95 -5.08 5.07 13.02
N GLY A 96 -5.00 3.87 13.59
CA GLY A 96 -5.95 2.79 13.26
C GLY A 96 -5.56 1.95 12.03
N PRO A 97 -6.48 1.10 11.55
CA PRO A 97 -6.22 0.04 10.58
C PRO A 97 -6.18 0.53 9.12
N ALA A 98 -6.04 -0.43 8.19
CA ALA A 98 -6.13 -0.19 6.75
C ALA A 98 -7.50 0.40 6.36
N GLY A 99 -7.49 1.47 5.56
CA GLY A 99 -8.72 2.08 5.04
C GLY A 99 -9.14 1.46 3.71
N ASN A 100 -10.44 1.40 3.46
CA ASN A 100 -10.98 1.17 2.13
C ASN A 100 -10.84 2.44 1.29
N LEU A 101 -10.06 2.38 0.20
CA LEU A 101 -9.69 3.53 -0.61
C LEU A 101 -10.63 3.72 -1.80
N ALA A 102 -10.87 4.97 -2.18
CA ALA A 102 -11.52 5.25 -3.46
C ALA A 102 -10.58 4.86 -4.62
N LEU A 103 -11.15 4.42 -5.75
CA LEU A 103 -10.38 4.16 -6.97
C LEU A 103 -9.61 5.42 -7.40
N GLY A 104 -8.33 5.25 -7.73
CA GLY A 104 -7.46 6.38 -8.11
C GLY A 104 -6.85 7.14 -6.93
N THR A 105 -7.09 6.70 -5.69
CA THR A 105 -6.37 7.25 -4.52
C THR A 105 -4.86 7.08 -4.72
N SER A 106 -4.10 8.17 -4.58
CA SER A 106 -2.63 8.11 -4.67
C SER A 106 -2.05 7.38 -3.46
N ILE A 107 -1.23 6.36 -3.73
CA ILE A 107 -0.54 5.56 -2.71
C ILE A 107 0.95 5.76 -2.91
N GLY A 108 1.60 6.39 -1.94
CA GLY A 108 2.99 6.78 -2.04
C GLY A 108 3.57 7.21 -0.70
N ALA A 109 4.77 7.80 -0.75
CA ALA A 109 5.55 8.15 0.44
C ALA A 109 4.84 9.11 1.41
N THR A 110 3.89 9.91 0.94
CA THR A 110 3.11 10.84 1.78
C THR A 110 1.93 10.17 2.49
N GLY A 111 1.63 8.90 2.17
CA GLY A 111 0.57 8.13 2.81
C GLY A 111 0.88 7.82 4.28
N SER A 112 -0.18 7.68 5.09
CA SER A 112 -0.06 7.14 6.45
C SER A 112 -0.24 5.63 6.41
N PHE A 113 0.73 4.88 6.94
CA PHE A 113 0.74 3.42 6.87
C PHE A 113 0.62 2.80 8.26
N ASN A 114 -0.31 1.86 8.40
CA ASN A 114 -0.44 0.99 9.55
C ASN A 114 0.56 -0.17 9.45
N THR A 115 1.29 -0.39 10.54
CA THR A 115 2.24 -1.51 10.69
C THR A 115 1.80 -2.49 11.77
N SER A 116 0.70 -2.22 12.48
CA SER A 116 0.11 -3.14 13.45
C SER A 116 -0.87 -4.11 12.78
N THR A 117 -1.21 -5.18 13.49
CA THR A 117 -2.22 -6.16 13.11
C THR A 117 -3.65 -5.74 13.51
N THR A 118 -3.91 -4.43 13.64
CA THR A 118 -5.25 -3.95 14.00
C THR A 118 -6.24 -4.28 12.90
N GLY A 119 -7.33 -4.94 13.27
CA GLY A 119 -8.39 -5.36 12.35
C GLY A 119 -9.07 -4.19 11.65
N VAL A 120 -9.47 -4.41 10.40
CA VAL A 120 -10.18 -3.42 9.61
C VAL A 120 -11.56 -3.12 10.20
N VAL A 121 -12.05 -1.91 9.97
CA VAL A 121 -13.37 -1.48 10.44
C VAL A 121 -14.38 -1.65 9.32
N PHE A 122 -15.42 -2.44 9.54
CA PHE A 122 -16.56 -2.53 8.62
C PHE A 122 -17.65 -1.52 8.98
N GLY A 123 -18.33 -0.97 7.98
CA GLY A 123 -19.45 -0.05 8.18
C GLY A 123 -19.61 0.95 7.04
N SER A 124 -20.42 1.99 7.27
CA SER A 124 -20.79 2.98 6.25
C SER A 124 -19.97 4.28 6.29
N ALA A 125 -19.10 4.46 7.28
CA ALA A 125 -18.27 5.65 7.39
C ALA A 125 -17.18 5.66 6.30
N ALA A 126 -16.69 6.85 5.94
CA ALA A 126 -15.60 6.98 4.98
C ALA A 126 -14.35 6.20 5.43
N GLY A 127 -13.80 5.37 4.54
CA GLY A 127 -12.67 4.51 4.84
C GLY A 127 -13.02 3.19 5.50
N ASN A 128 -14.28 2.96 5.91
CA ASN A 128 -14.70 1.66 6.38
C ASN A 128 -14.86 0.68 5.21
N TRP A 129 -14.67 -0.58 5.53
CA TRP A 129 -14.86 -1.70 4.63
C TRP A 129 -16.32 -2.10 4.54
N ALA A 130 -16.70 -2.70 3.42
CA ALA A 130 -18.04 -3.21 3.18
C ALA A 130 -18.01 -4.71 2.87
N TYR A 131 -18.98 -5.44 3.44
CA TYR A 131 -19.29 -6.82 3.05
C TYR A 131 -20.01 -6.84 1.69
N SER A 132 -19.97 -7.98 1.01
CA SER A 132 -20.58 -8.17 -0.31
C SER A 132 -20.13 -7.13 -1.34
N ALA A 133 -18.89 -6.65 -1.22
CA ALA A 133 -18.37 -5.54 -1.98
C ALA A 133 -16.87 -5.66 -2.21
N GLU A 134 -16.39 -4.99 -3.25
CA GLU A 134 -14.97 -4.79 -3.49
C GLU A 134 -14.43 -3.70 -2.56
N ASN A 135 -13.31 -4.00 -1.90
CA ASN A 135 -12.59 -3.08 -1.04
C ASN A 135 -11.17 -2.92 -1.57
N ILE A 136 -10.73 -1.67 -1.73
CA ILE A 136 -9.40 -1.35 -2.25
C ILE A 136 -8.50 -0.98 -1.08
N ILE A 137 -7.30 -1.55 -1.05
CA ILE A 137 -6.26 -1.17 -0.11
C ILE A 137 -5.07 -0.58 -0.85
N GLY A 138 -4.37 0.33 -0.17
CA GLY A 138 -3.00 0.66 -0.50
C GLY A 138 -2.04 -0.07 0.44
N PHE A 139 -0.84 -0.34 -0.02
CA PHE A 139 0.21 -0.90 0.82
C PHE A 139 1.59 -0.39 0.39
N ARG A 140 2.55 -0.52 1.29
CA ARG A 140 3.97 -0.41 0.99
C ARG A 140 4.67 -1.72 1.35
N PHE A 141 5.79 -1.98 0.69
CA PHE A 141 6.65 -3.13 0.97
C PHE A 141 8.09 -2.79 0.61
N VAL A 142 9.04 -3.59 1.09
CA VAL A 142 10.45 -3.48 0.71
C VAL A 142 10.71 -4.52 -0.36
N ALA A 143 10.93 -4.06 -1.60
CA ALA A 143 11.24 -4.93 -2.71
C ALA A 143 12.59 -5.65 -2.50
N ALA A 144 12.83 -6.73 -3.23
CA ALA A 144 14.07 -7.50 -3.21
C ALA A 144 15.35 -6.66 -3.40
N ALA A 145 15.25 -5.50 -4.07
CA ALA A 145 16.33 -4.54 -4.23
C ALA A 145 16.59 -3.66 -2.98
N GLY A 146 15.86 -3.87 -1.88
CA GLY A 146 15.97 -3.11 -0.62
C GLY A 146 15.29 -1.74 -0.64
N THR A 147 14.55 -1.39 -1.69
CA THR A 147 13.85 -0.11 -1.80
C THR A 147 12.38 -0.24 -1.43
N THR A 148 11.80 0.82 -0.87
CA THR A 148 10.36 0.87 -0.58
C THR A 148 9.57 1.07 -1.86
N HIS A 149 8.59 0.21 -2.10
CA HIS A 149 7.64 0.27 -3.19
C HIS A 149 6.22 0.42 -2.64
N TYR A 150 5.33 0.92 -3.48
CA TYR A 150 3.94 1.20 -3.15
C TYR A 150 3.03 0.49 -4.15
N GLY A 151 1.91 -0.04 -3.66
CA GLY A 151 0.98 -0.77 -4.49
C GLY A 151 -0.43 -0.70 -3.95
N TRP A 152 -1.36 -1.28 -4.70
CA TRP A 152 -2.74 -1.45 -4.29
C TRP A 152 -3.21 -2.89 -4.52
N MET A 153 -4.19 -3.33 -3.74
CA MET A 153 -4.90 -4.58 -3.97
C MET A 153 -6.39 -4.33 -3.86
N ARG A 154 -7.18 -5.24 -4.43
CA ARG A 154 -8.64 -5.23 -4.31
C ARG A 154 -9.10 -6.58 -3.80
N PHE A 155 -9.87 -6.56 -2.72
CA PHE A 155 -10.49 -7.75 -2.12
C PHE A 155 -11.99 -7.70 -2.31
N LEU A 156 -12.56 -8.79 -2.85
CA LEU A 156 -13.98 -9.01 -2.82
C LEU A 156 -14.33 -9.66 -1.47
N MET A 157 -15.02 -8.92 -0.61
CA MET A 157 -15.47 -9.45 0.67
C MET A 157 -16.80 -10.17 0.50
N GLY A 158 -16.91 -11.37 1.05
CA GLY A 158 -18.16 -12.12 1.13
C GLY A 158 -19.21 -11.43 2.00
N ALA A 159 -20.36 -12.09 2.17
CA ALA A 159 -21.39 -11.61 3.07
C ALA A 159 -20.92 -11.66 4.53
N ALA A 160 -21.51 -10.84 5.40
CA ALA A 160 -21.21 -10.92 6.83
C ALA A 160 -21.52 -12.33 7.36
N GLY A 161 -20.54 -12.96 8.02
CA GLY A 161 -20.68 -14.31 8.59
C GLY A 161 -20.45 -15.48 7.61
N SER A 162 -20.01 -15.23 6.38
CA SER A 162 -19.54 -16.30 5.49
C SER A 162 -18.13 -16.72 5.90
N SER A 163 -17.95 -17.98 6.31
CA SER A 163 -16.66 -18.64 6.54
C SER A 163 -16.28 -19.50 5.35
#